data_AF-A0A255P415-F1
#
_entry.id   AF-A0A255P415-F1
#
_cell.length_a   1.000
_cell.length_b   1.000
_cell.length_c   1.000
_cell.angle_alpha   90.00
_cell.angle_beta   90.00
_cell.angle_gamma   90.00
#
_symmetry.space_group_name_H-M   'P 1'
#
loop_
_entity.id
_entity.type
_entity.pdbx_description
1 polymer ?
#
loop_
_entity_poly.entity_id
_entity_poly.type
_entity_poly.pdbx_seq_one_letter_code
_entity_poly.pdbx_strand_id
1 'polypeptide(L)'
;MSPFPTAPAPGDQPVLVAGGISDSHTWNLVYLQLLLEEHGHRVVNLGPCVPEDLLIAEALAHRPALIVVSSVNGHGYHDGMRTVTRLREHPDLAGVPAVIGGKLGIAGPCGDEEVAALRAAGYDAVFDDSAAGVAAFERMLGTLPQRALV
;
A
#
# COMPACT_ATOMS: atom_id res chain seq x y z
N MET A 1 27.42 4.52 25.38
CA MET A 1 26.08 4.42 24.79
C MET A 1 26.15 5.01 23.39
N SER A 2 25.89 4.21 22.36
CA SER A 2 26.05 4.66 20.96
C SER A 2 24.95 5.67 20.61
N PRO A 3 25.26 6.84 20.02
CA PRO A 3 24.30 7.88 19.69
C PRO A 3 23.60 7.69 18.33
N PHE A 4 23.82 6.57 17.65
CA PHE A 4 23.23 6.31 16.35
C PHE A 4 21.88 5.60 16.48
N PRO A 5 20.87 5.99 15.68
CA PRO A 5 19.59 5.30 15.67
C PRO A 5 19.81 3.84 15.29
N THR A 6 19.53 2.95 16.24
CA THR A 6 19.49 1.51 16.01
C THR A 6 18.51 1.26 14.86
N ALA A 7 18.89 0.41 13.91
CA ALA A 7 17.97 -0.03 12.87
C ALA A 7 16.68 -0.58 13.55
N PRO A 8 15.48 -0.25 13.05
CA PRO A 8 14.24 -0.73 13.65
C PRO A 8 14.28 -2.25 13.75
N ALA A 9 13.78 -2.78 14.86
CA ALA A 9 13.64 -4.22 15.01
C ALA A 9 12.71 -4.75 13.90
N PRO A 10 12.90 -5.99 13.41
CA PRO A 10 11.94 -6.62 12.52
C PRO A 10 10.52 -6.54 13.13
N GLY A 11 9.57 -6.02 12.36
CA GLY A 11 8.18 -5.77 12.82
C GLY A 11 7.87 -4.33 13.25
N ASP A 12 8.87 -3.46 13.48
CA ASP A 12 8.63 -2.05 13.83
C ASP A 12 8.44 -1.11 12.64
N GLN A 13 8.79 -1.57 11.43
CA GLN A 13 8.54 -0.82 10.20
C GLN A 13 7.02 -0.69 9.96
N PRO A 14 6.50 0.52 9.74
CA PRO A 14 5.07 0.71 9.56
C PRO A 14 4.59 0.19 8.21
N VAL A 15 3.29 -0.01 8.09
CA VAL A 15 2.59 -0.08 6.80
C VAL A 15 2.14 1.33 6.43
N LEU A 16 2.49 1.76 5.21
CA LEU A 16 2.08 3.05 4.67
C LEU A 16 0.77 2.87 3.90
N VAL A 17 -0.26 3.67 4.20
CA VAL A 17 -1.55 3.62 3.51
C VAL A 17 -1.77 4.96 2.80
N ALA A 18 -2.16 4.92 1.52
CA ALA A 18 -2.42 6.11 0.72
C ALA A 18 -3.60 5.90 -0.23
N GLY A 19 -4.46 6.91 -0.35
CA GLY A 19 -5.45 7.00 -1.44
C GLY A 19 -4.81 7.51 -2.73
N GLY A 20 -5.25 6.98 -3.88
CA GLY A 20 -4.83 7.50 -5.19
C GLY A 20 -5.07 9.00 -5.35
N ILE A 21 -4.27 9.67 -6.16
CA ILE A 21 -4.27 11.14 -6.28
C ILE A 21 -5.63 11.72 -6.69
N SER A 22 -6.41 10.99 -7.50
CA SER A 22 -7.75 11.41 -7.92
C SER A 22 -8.88 10.97 -6.97
N ASP A 23 -8.54 10.28 -5.88
CA ASP A 23 -9.51 9.62 -5.01
C ASP A 23 -9.68 10.33 -3.67
N SER A 24 -10.82 10.99 -3.49
CA SER A 24 -11.18 11.72 -2.27
C SER A 24 -11.89 10.86 -1.21
N HIS A 25 -12.09 9.56 -1.45
CA HIS A 25 -12.75 8.69 -0.49
C HIS A 25 -11.84 8.38 0.69
N THR A 26 -12.42 8.41 1.90
CA THR A 26 -11.66 8.26 3.14
C THR A 26 -12.04 7.00 3.93
N TRP A 27 -13.26 6.48 3.77
CA TRP A 27 -13.74 5.34 4.55
C TRP A 27 -12.96 4.05 4.29
N ASN A 28 -12.57 3.80 3.05
CA ASN A 28 -11.67 2.71 2.67
C ASN A 28 -10.32 2.82 3.39
N LEU A 29 -9.80 4.03 3.57
CA LEU A 29 -8.51 4.26 4.24
C LEU A 29 -8.61 4.05 5.76
N VAL A 30 -9.70 4.51 6.37
CA VAL A 30 -9.98 4.24 7.79
C VAL A 30 -10.16 2.74 8.03
N TYR A 31 -10.90 2.06 7.17
CA TYR A 31 -11.08 0.61 7.23
C TYR A 31 -9.74 -0.13 7.12
N LEU A 32 -8.91 0.20 6.13
CA LEU A 32 -7.59 -0.41 5.95
C LEU A 32 -6.68 -0.18 7.15
N GLN A 33 -6.71 1.02 7.74
CA GLN A 33 -5.93 1.30 8.95
C GLN A 33 -6.37 0.38 10.10
N LEU A 34 -7.67 0.29 10.39
CA LEU A 34 -8.18 -0.58 11.46
C LEU A 34 -7.83 -2.05 11.21
N LEU A 35 -8.00 -2.53 9.97
CA LEU A 35 -7.68 -3.89 9.58
C LEU A 35 -6.19 -4.21 9.80
N LEU A 36 -5.30 -3.31 9.36
CA LEU A 36 -3.85 -3.47 9.51
C LEU A 36 -3.42 -3.43 10.98
N GLU A 37 -3.99 -2.53 11.77
CA GLU A 37 -3.74 -2.43 13.21
C GLU A 37 -4.22 -3.69 13.96
N GLU A 38 -5.38 -4.24 13.59
CA GLU A 38 -5.89 -5.52 14.12
C GLU A 38 -4.94 -6.68 13.79
N HIS A 39 -4.27 -6.64 12.64
CA HIS A 39 -3.23 -7.61 12.25
C HIS A 39 -1.85 -7.31 12.87
N GLY A 40 -1.76 -6.39 13.83
CA GLY A 40 -0.54 -6.13 14.60
C GLY A 40 0.49 -5.24 13.88
N HIS A 41 0.07 -4.50 12.85
CA HIS A 41 0.94 -3.54 12.16
C HIS A 41 0.79 -2.14 12.72
N ARG A 42 1.90 -1.39 12.76
CA ARG A 42 1.83 0.07 12.91
C ARG A 42 1.45 0.68 11.57
N VAL A 43 0.49 1.59 11.54
CA VAL A 43 0.05 2.23 10.30
C VAL A 43 0.46 3.70 10.27
N VAL A 44 0.92 4.15 9.11
CA VAL A 44 1.02 5.57 8.76
C VAL A 44 0.07 5.80 7.59
N ASN A 45 -1.06 6.44 7.87
CA ASN A 45 -2.10 6.71 6.90
C ASN A 45 -1.96 8.14 6.37
N LEU A 46 -1.60 8.26 5.10
CA LEU A 46 -1.37 9.54 4.41
C LEU A 46 -2.68 10.22 3.97
N GLY A 47 -3.80 9.51 4.06
CA GLY A 47 -5.11 10.03 3.68
C GLY A 47 -5.40 9.90 2.18
N PRO A 48 -6.46 10.60 1.71
CA PRO A 48 -6.90 10.57 0.32
C PRO A 48 -6.07 11.51 -0.57
N CYS A 49 -6.25 11.40 -1.89
CA CYS A 49 -5.67 12.30 -2.89
C CYS A 49 -4.13 12.47 -2.76
N VAL A 50 -3.39 11.40 -2.46
CA VAL A 50 -1.96 11.49 -2.16
C VAL A 50 -1.15 11.65 -3.45
N PRO A 51 -0.38 12.74 -3.62
CA PRO A 51 0.55 12.87 -4.74
C PRO A 51 1.72 11.89 -4.62
N GLU A 52 2.28 11.46 -5.75
CA GLU A 52 3.37 10.47 -5.77
C GLU A 52 4.62 10.98 -5.03
N ASP A 53 4.94 12.27 -5.16
CA ASP A 53 6.11 12.85 -4.49
C ASP A 53 5.95 12.85 -2.97
N LEU A 54 4.72 13.01 -2.44
CA LEU A 54 4.44 12.87 -1.01
C LEU A 54 4.59 11.40 -0.59
N LEU A 55 4.00 10.47 -1.35
CA LEU A 55 4.11 9.04 -1.06
C LEU A 55 5.58 8.57 -1.03
N ILE A 56 6.39 9.00 -1.99
CA ILE A 56 7.82 8.68 -2.06
C ILE A 56 8.57 9.28 -0.88
N ALA A 57 8.34 10.55 -0.55
CA ALA A 57 9.00 11.21 0.58
C ALA A 57 8.72 10.49 1.91
N GLU A 58 7.46 10.14 2.15
CA GLU A 58 7.03 9.43 3.36
C GLU A 58 7.55 7.98 3.39
N ALA A 59 7.58 7.29 2.24
CA ALA A 59 8.15 5.96 2.14
C ALA A 59 9.66 5.96 2.45
N LEU A 60 10.42 6.95 1.96
CA LEU A 60 11.85 7.09 2.28
C LEU A 60 12.07 7.41 3.76
N ALA A 61 11.25 8.29 4.33
CA ALA A 61 11.34 8.68 5.73
C ALA A 61 11.04 7.50 6.68
N HIS A 62 9.99 6.73 6.38
CA HIS A 62 9.51 5.68 7.26
C HIS A 62 10.11 4.29 7.00
N ARG A 63 10.65 4.06 5.79
CA ARG A 63 11.12 2.74 5.32
C ARG A 63 10.10 1.64 5.65
N PRO A 64 8.87 1.74 5.12
CA PRO A 64 7.78 0.88 5.52
C PRO A 64 8.03 -0.58 5.17
N ALA A 65 7.37 -1.49 5.90
CA ALA A 65 7.36 -2.91 5.56
C ALA A 65 6.47 -3.20 4.34
N LEU A 66 5.49 -2.35 4.09
CA LEU A 66 4.52 -2.45 2.99
C LEU A 66 3.95 -1.06 2.66
N ILE A 67 3.75 -0.81 1.38
CA ILE A 67 2.96 0.33 0.87
C ILE A 67 1.62 -0.22 0.33
N VAL A 68 0.52 0.35 0.80
CA VAL A 68 -0.85 -0.01 0.40
C VAL A 68 -1.49 1.20 -0.28
N VAL A 69 -1.76 1.08 -1.58
CA VAL A 69 -2.49 2.08 -2.35
C VAL A 69 -3.95 1.65 -2.46
N SER A 70 -4.87 2.51 -2.03
CA SER A 70 -6.30 2.25 -2.13
C SER A 70 -6.95 3.17 -3.14
N SER A 71 -7.81 2.60 -4.00
CA SER A 71 -8.66 3.37 -4.89
C SER A 71 -10.04 2.73 -4.98
N VAL A 72 -11.09 3.53 -4.84
CA VAL A 72 -12.49 3.14 -4.91
C VAL A 72 -13.30 4.03 -5.87
N ASN A 73 -12.66 4.98 -6.55
CA ASN A 73 -13.28 5.88 -7.51
C ASN A 73 -13.32 5.33 -8.97
N GLY A 74 -12.72 4.17 -9.24
CA GLY A 74 -12.67 3.57 -10.57
C GLY A 74 -11.48 4.00 -11.45
N HIS A 75 -10.62 4.92 -10.98
CA HIS A 75 -9.41 5.36 -11.69
C HIS A 75 -8.14 4.66 -11.21
N GLY A 76 -8.28 3.66 -10.33
CA GLY A 76 -7.16 3.00 -9.66
C GLY A 76 -6.15 2.36 -10.60
N TYR A 77 -6.55 1.90 -11.79
CA TYR A 77 -5.60 1.41 -12.79
C TYR A 77 -4.63 2.51 -13.25
N HIS A 78 -5.15 3.67 -13.69
CA HIS A 78 -4.33 4.75 -14.21
C HIS A 78 -3.49 5.42 -13.12
N ASP A 79 -4.12 5.75 -11.98
CA ASP A 79 -3.41 6.33 -10.83
C ASP A 79 -2.38 5.35 -10.27
N GLY A 80 -2.72 4.07 -10.21
CA GLY A 80 -1.84 3.00 -9.76
C GLY A 80 -0.62 2.81 -10.66
N MET A 81 -0.81 2.78 -11.98
CA MET A 81 0.28 2.68 -12.94
C MET A 81 1.27 3.84 -12.79
N ARG A 82 0.77 5.07 -12.66
CA ARG A 82 1.62 6.25 -12.41
C ARG A 82 2.35 6.13 -11.07
N THR A 83 1.62 5.78 -10.02
CA THR A 83 2.15 5.66 -8.65
C THR A 83 3.28 4.64 -8.56
N VAL A 84 3.07 3.41 -9.04
CA VAL A 84 4.08 2.35 -8.91
C VAL A 84 5.29 2.60 -9.80
N THR A 85 5.09 3.15 -11.00
CA THR A 85 6.20 3.53 -11.88
C THR A 85 7.12 4.53 -11.18
N ARG A 86 6.53 5.59 -10.59
CA ARG A 86 7.28 6.61 -9.83
C ARG A 86 7.99 6.04 -8.60
N LEU A 87 7.35 5.13 -7.88
CA LEU A 87 7.97 4.44 -6.74
C LEU A 87 9.20 3.61 -7.18
N ARG A 88 9.10 2.88 -8.29
CA ARG A 88 10.16 1.99 -8.78
C ARG A 88 11.30 2.74 -9.49
N GLU A 89 11.11 4.00 -9.87
CA GLU A 89 12.20 4.89 -10.30
C GLU A 89 13.19 5.20 -9.15
N HIS A 90 12.80 5.02 -7.89
CA HIS A 90 13.65 5.29 -6.74
C HIS A 90 14.37 4.02 -6.24
N PRO A 91 15.72 3.93 -6.32
CA PRO A 91 16.47 2.72 -5.97
C PRO A 91 16.23 2.24 -4.54
N ASP A 92 16.14 3.18 -3.59
CA ASP A 92 15.93 2.88 -2.17
C ASP A 92 14.53 2.31 -1.86
N LEU A 93 13.57 2.45 -2.79
CA LEU A 93 12.21 1.94 -2.66
C LEU A 93 11.94 0.73 -3.57
N ALA A 94 12.87 0.38 -4.48
CA ALA A 94 12.67 -0.68 -5.46
C ALA A 94 12.37 -2.04 -4.81
N GLY A 95 12.90 -2.30 -3.63
CA GLY A 95 12.66 -3.54 -2.86
C GLY A 95 11.54 -3.45 -1.81
N VAL A 96 10.88 -2.30 -1.66
CA VAL A 96 9.78 -2.15 -0.69
C VAL A 96 8.51 -2.78 -1.27
N PRO A 97 7.87 -3.74 -0.58
CA PRO A 97 6.61 -4.34 -1.06
C PRO A 97 5.53 -3.27 -1.25
N ALA A 98 4.83 -3.31 -2.38
CA ALA A 98 3.74 -2.42 -2.70
C ALA A 98 2.54 -3.21 -3.22
N VAL A 99 1.35 -2.87 -2.73
CA VAL A 99 0.08 -3.45 -3.19
C VAL A 99 -0.94 -2.37 -3.50
N ILE A 100 -1.89 -2.72 -4.35
CA ILE A 100 -3.01 -1.85 -4.70
C ILE A 100 -4.33 -2.62 -4.61
N GLY A 101 -5.41 -1.95 -4.22
CA GLY A 101 -6.72 -2.56 -4.33
C GLY A 101 -7.92 -1.64 -4.16
N GLY A 102 -9.09 -2.25 -4.36
CA GLY A 102 -10.40 -1.61 -4.34
C GLY A 102 -11.08 -1.66 -5.71
N LYS A 103 -11.78 -0.58 -6.08
CA LYS A 103 -12.47 -0.44 -7.37
C LYS A 103 -11.54 0.25 -8.37
N LEU A 104 -10.75 -0.55 -9.06
CA LEU A 104 -9.66 -0.05 -9.91
C LEU A 104 -10.09 0.37 -11.32
N GLY A 105 -11.29 0.00 -11.76
CA GLY A 105 -11.84 0.36 -13.07
C GLY A 105 -13.23 1.00 -12.97
N ILE A 106 -13.56 1.86 -13.95
CA ILE A 106 -14.88 2.51 -14.06
C ILE A 106 -15.95 1.59 -14.67
N ALA A 107 -15.54 0.57 -15.44
CA ALA A 107 -16.44 -0.36 -16.11
C ALA A 107 -16.71 -1.65 -15.30
N GLY A 108 -16.19 -1.73 -14.09
CA GLY A 108 -16.19 -2.93 -13.25
C GLY A 108 -14.79 -3.25 -12.71
N PRO A 109 -14.60 -4.45 -12.13
CA PRO A 109 -13.29 -4.91 -11.71
C PRO A 109 -12.30 -4.86 -12.89
N CYS A 110 -11.03 -4.56 -12.59
CA CYS A 110 -9.98 -4.65 -13.61
C CYS A 110 -9.93 -6.06 -14.20
N GLY A 111 -9.72 -6.14 -15.51
CA GLY A 111 -9.49 -7.41 -16.20
C GLY A 111 -8.11 -7.99 -15.89
N ASP A 112 -7.91 -9.26 -16.25
CA ASP A 112 -6.65 -9.97 -16.03
C ASP A 112 -5.43 -9.24 -16.65
N GLU A 113 -5.62 -8.60 -17.81
CA GLU A 113 -4.56 -7.82 -18.49
C GLU A 113 -4.15 -6.58 -17.69
N GLU A 114 -5.10 -5.84 -17.12
CA GLU A 114 -4.83 -4.66 -16.30
C GLU A 114 -4.15 -5.04 -14.98
N VAL A 115 -4.59 -6.14 -14.37
CA VAL A 115 -3.95 -6.71 -13.17
C VAL A 115 -2.52 -7.14 -13.49
N ALA A 116 -2.30 -7.81 -14.63
CA ALA A 116 -0.97 -8.22 -15.07
C ALA A 116 -0.07 -7.01 -15.36
N ALA A 117 -0.62 -5.94 -15.95
CA ALA A 117 0.12 -4.70 -16.22
C ALA A 117 0.54 -4.00 -14.93
N LEU A 118 -0.35 -3.88 -13.93
CA LEU A 118 -0.03 -3.31 -12.62
C LEU A 118 1.08 -4.10 -11.90
N ARG A 119 1.02 -5.44 -11.98
CA ARG A 119 2.07 -6.31 -11.43
C ARG A 119 3.40 -6.13 -12.16
N ALA A 120 3.37 -6.12 -13.50
CA ALA A 120 4.56 -5.91 -14.33
C ALA A 120 5.20 -4.52 -14.10
N ALA A 121 4.40 -3.50 -13.80
CA ALA A 121 4.87 -2.16 -13.45
C ALA A 121 5.52 -2.10 -12.05
N GLY A 122 5.28 -3.10 -11.19
CA GLY A 122 6.01 -3.27 -9.94
C GLY A 122 5.18 -3.44 -8.68
N TYR A 123 3.85 -3.63 -8.78
CA TYR A 123 3.04 -4.03 -7.62
C TYR A 123 3.23 -5.52 -7.33
N ASP A 124 3.45 -5.87 -6.07
CA ASP A 124 3.59 -7.25 -5.62
C ASP A 124 2.25 -7.98 -5.59
N ALA A 125 1.16 -7.25 -5.34
CA ALA A 125 -0.20 -7.77 -5.41
C ALA A 125 -1.23 -6.70 -5.78
N VAL A 126 -2.30 -7.16 -6.41
CA VAL A 126 -3.48 -6.38 -6.79
C VAL A 126 -4.71 -7.10 -6.23
N PHE A 127 -5.57 -6.37 -5.53
CA PHE A 127 -6.77 -6.90 -4.88
C PHE A 127 -8.02 -6.17 -5.38
N ASP A 128 -9.11 -6.90 -5.62
CA ASP A 128 -10.43 -6.30 -5.87
C ASP A 128 -11.15 -5.94 -4.56
N ASP A 129 -12.30 -5.28 -4.67
CA ASP A 129 -13.14 -4.90 -3.53
C ASP A 129 -14.11 -6.00 -3.08
N SER A 130 -13.93 -7.23 -3.56
CA SER A 130 -14.75 -8.38 -3.15
C SER A 130 -14.29 -8.94 -1.80
N ALA A 131 -15.16 -9.72 -1.16
CA ALA A 131 -14.80 -10.45 0.06
C ALA A 131 -13.61 -11.41 -0.15
N ALA A 132 -13.46 -11.97 -1.35
CA ALA A 132 -12.32 -12.82 -1.69
C ALA A 132 -11.02 -12.02 -1.79
N GLY A 133 -11.08 -10.81 -2.35
CA GLY A 133 -9.96 -9.86 -2.41
C GLY A 133 -9.47 -9.48 -1.02
N VAL A 134 -10.40 -9.09 -0.12
CA VAL A 134 -10.09 -8.78 1.28
C VAL A 134 -9.45 -9.97 1.99
N ALA A 135 -10.04 -11.16 1.88
CA ALA A 135 -9.49 -12.36 2.51
C ALA A 135 -8.10 -12.74 1.96
N ALA A 136 -7.83 -12.45 0.69
CA ALA A 136 -6.50 -12.64 0.11
C ALA A 136 -5.48 -11.65 0.66
N PHE A 137 -5.88 -10.40 0.89
CA PHE A 137 -5.05 -9.40 1.54
C PHE A 137 -4.73 -9.77 2.98
N GLU A 138 -5.71 -10.20 3.78
CA GLU A 138 -5.49 -10.66 5.16
C GLU A 138 -4.49 -11.84 5.23
N ARG A 139 -4.60 -12.81 4.32
CA ARG A 139 -3.61 -13.90 4.21
C ARG A 139 -2.21 -13.39 3.93
N MET A 140 -2.07 -12.37 3.08
CA MET A 140 -0.77 -11.74 2.81
C MET A 140 -0.23 -11.06 4.08
N LEU A 141 -1.06 -10.32 4.82
CA LEU A 141 -0.65 -9.67 6.08
C LEU A 141 -0.11 -10.68 7.10
N GLY A 142 -0.70 -11.88 7.17
CA GLY A 142 -0.20 -12.96 8.02
C GLY A 142 1.23 -13.43 7.71
N THR A 143 1.76 -13.12 6.51
CA THR A 143 3.13 -13.45 6.11
C THR A 143 4.15 -12.36 6.41
N LEU A 144 3.69 -11.14 6.75
CA LEU A 144 4.56 -10.02 7.07
C LEU A 144 4.98 -10.07 8.55
N PRO A 145 6.19 -9.59 8.91
CA PRO A 145 6.58 -9.45 10.31
C PRO A 145 5.59 -8.55 11.07
N GLN A 146 4.99 -9.07 12.15
CA GLN A 146 4.13 -8.30 13.05
C GLN A 146 4.91 -7.78 14.26
N ARG A 147 4.36 -6.75 14.92
CA ARG A 147 4.90 -6.30 16.21
C ARG A 147 4.63 -7.35 17.27
N ALA A 148 5.63 -7.63 18.11
CA ALA A 148 5.40 -8.40 19.32
C ALA A 148 4.49 -7.56 20.24
N LEU A 149 3.29 -8.06 20.53
CA LEU A 149 2.42 -7.48 21.55
C LEU A 149 3.09 -7.75 22.91
N VAL A 150 3.52 -6.68 23.58
CA VAL A 150 4.05 -6.71 24.96
C VAL A 150 2.90 -6.53 25.94
#